data_AF-A0ABD6CG25-F1
#
_entry.id   AF-A0ABD6CG25-F1
#
_cell.length_a   1.000
_cell.length_b   1.000
_cell.length_c   1.000
_cell.angle_alpha   90.00
_cell.angle_beta   90.00
_cell.angle_gamma   90.00
#
_symmetry.space_group_name_H-M   'P 1'
#
loop_
_entity.id
_entity.type
_entity.pdbx_description
1 polymer ?
#
loop_
_entity_poly.entity_id
_entity_poly.type
_entity_poly.pdbx_seq_one_letter_code
_entity_poly.pdbx_strand_id
1 'polypeptide(L)'
;MSSVELVAAGVTLVVTVALGTVVHEGSHALALRAFGVPYELSWLPATADGETYHGLFGALASVRPLGVRQGSAPWSLRIAAMMPLCMSVPVVLMLAGVLPDPVASGNLVGTAAVIGWLACALPSPQDFSILWYADRAIRAQGDSLPS
;
A
#
# COMPACT_ATOMS: atom_id res chain seq x y z
N MET A 1 -11.33 25.00 -18.01
CA MET A 1 -10.86 24.54 -16.70
C MET A 1 -10.88 25.72 -15.74
N SER A 2 -11.65 25.62 -14.65
CA SER A 2 -11.79 26.71 -13.67
C SER A 2 -10.85 26.55 -12.48
N SER A 3 -10.56 27.64 -11.75
CA SER A 3 -9.75 27.56 -10.52
C SER A 3 -10.41 26.68 -9.45
N VAL A 4 -11.74 26.70 -9.36
CA VAL A 4 -12.51 25.86 -8.43
C VAL A 4 -12.33 24.37 -8.76
N GLU A 5 -12.40 24.03 -10.05
CA GLU A 5 -12.20 22.66 -10.53
C GLU A 5 -10.79 22.14 -10.26
N LEU A 6 -9.77 22.99 -10.41
CA LEU A 6 -8.38 22.65 -10.09
C LEU A 6 -8.16 22.44 -8.59
N VAL A 7 -8.75 23.29 -7.74
CA VAL A 7 -8.73 23.10 -6.28
C VAL A 7 -9.44 21.81 -5.90
N ALA A 8 -10.62 21.54 -6.47
CA ALA A 8 -11.36 20.31 -6.22
C ALA A 8 -10.54 19.08 -6.61
N ALA A 9 -9.90 19.07 -7.78
CA ALA A 9 -9.03 17.98 -8.20
C ALA A 9 -7.83 17.78 -7.26
N GLY A 10 -7.21 18.87 -6.79
CA GLY A 10 -6.12 18.80 -5.81
C GLY A 10 -6.56 18.22 -4.47
N VAL A 11 -7.71 18.65 -3.94
CA VAL A 11 -8.28 18.11 -2.69
C VAL A 11 -8.65 16.63 -2.86
N THR A 12 -9.30 16.28 -3.98
CA THR A 12 -9.63 14.89 -4.29
C THR A 12 -8.39 14.02 -4.35
N LEU A 13 -7.32 14.47 -5.00
CA LEU A 13 -6.05 13.74 -5.03
C LEU A 13 -5.53 13.45 -3.62
N VAL A 14 -5.47 14.47 -2.76
CA VAL A 14 -4.99 14.33 -1.38
C VAL A 14 -5.84 13.35 -0.58
N VAL A 15 -7.18 13.48 -0.65
CA VAL A 15 -8.10 12.59 0.05
C VAL A 15 -7.99 11.16 -0.47
N THR A 16 -7.91 10.98 -1.78
CA THR A 16 -7.78 9.65 -2.38
C THR A 16 -6.46 8.98 -2.02
N VAL A 17 -5.35 9.72 -1.96
CA VAL A 17 -4.06 9.19 -1.48
C VAL A 17 -4.16 8.79 -0.01
N ALA A 18 -4.74 9.65 0.84
CA ALA A 18 -4.91 9.33 2.26
C ALA A 18 -5.74 8.04 2.46
N LEU A 19 -6.87 7.90 1.76
CA LEU A 19 -7.68 6.68 1.82
C LEU A 19 -6.96 5.48 1.18
N GLY A 20 -6.28 5.70 0.05
CA GLY A 20 -5.55 4.67 -0.67
C GLY A 20 -4.45 4.05 0.18
N THR A 21 -3.68 4.85 0.93
CA THR A 21 -2.66 4.32 1.86
C THR A 21 -3.26 3.44 2.96
N VAL A 22 -4.43 3.81 3.51
CA VAL A 22 -5.12 2.97 4.51
C VAL A 22 -5.55 1.64 3.91
N VAL A 23 -6.11 1.65 2.69
CA VAL A 23 -6.51 0.43 1.99
C VAL A 23 -5.30 -0.42 1.58
N HIS A 24 -4.20 0.21 1.19
CA HIS A 24 -2.93 -0.45 0.86
C HIS A 24 -2.41 -1.26 2.05
N GLU A 25 -2.24 -0.61 3.20
CA GLU A 25 -1.79 -1.26 4.44
C GLU A 25 -2.81 -2.31 4.91
N GLY A 26 -4.10 -2.00 4.82
CA GLY A 26 -5.17 -2.95 5.09
C GLY A 26 -5.10 -4.21 4.22
N SER A 27 -4.65 -4.09 2.96
CA SER A 27 -4.49 -5.22 2.04
C SER A 27 -3.38 -6.16 2.47
N HIS A 28 -2.24 -5.62 2.93
CA HIS A 28 -1.18 -6.42 3.55
C HIS A 28 -1.69 -7.15 4.80
N ALA A 29 -2.33 -6.41 5.72
CA ALA A 29 -2.87 -6.97 6.97
C ALA A 29 -3.88 -8.09 6.70
N LEU A 30 -4.76 -7.91 5.71
CA LEU A 30 -5.75 -8.92 5.32
C LEU A 30 -5.07 -10.20 4.82
N ALA A 31 -4.07 -10.08 3.95
CA ALA A 31 -3.31 -11.24 3.47
C ALA A 31 -2.57 -11.95 4.60
N LEU A 32 -1.86 -11.21 5.46
CA LEU A 32 -1.17 -11.78 6.62
C LEU A 32 -2.14 -12.50 7.56
N ARG A 33 -3.30 -11.89 7.84
CA ARG A 33 -4.37 -12.50 8.64
C ARG A 33 -4.89 -13.79 8.00
N ALA A 34 -5.09 -13.81 6.68
CA ALA A 34 -5.55 -14.98 5.96
C ALA A 34 -4.56 -16.16 6.04
N PHE A 35 -3.26 -15.87 6.18
CA PHE A 35 -2.22 -16.87 6.35
C PHE A 35 -1.85 -17.14 7.81
N GLY A 36 -2.55 -16.56 8.78
CA GLY A 36 -2.26 -16.72 10.20
C GLY A 36 -0.90 -16.16 10.64
N VAL A 37 -0.35 -15.21 9.86
CA VAL A 37 0.91 -14.53 10.21
C VAL A 37 0.59 -13.39 11.18
N PRO A 38 1.17 -13.37 12.39
CA PRO A 38 0.96 -12.27 13.33
C PRO A 38 1.52 -10.97 12.74
N TYR A 39 0.83 -9.86 12.99
CA TYR A 39 1.26 -8.54 12.53
C TYR A 39 0.86 -7.46 13.53
N GLU A 40 1.60 -6.37 13.49
CA GLU A 40 1.30 -5.14 14.18
C GLU A 40 0.85 -4.10 13.15
N LEU A 41 -0.24 -3.39 13.46
CA LEU A 41 -0.72 -2.27 12.67
C LEU A 41 -0.50 -1.01 13.49
N SER A 42 0.42 -0.17 13.05
CA SER A 42 0.67 1.15 13.65
C SER A 42 -0.02 2.21 12.83
N TRP A 43 -0.72 3.12 13.51
CA TRP A 43 -1.38 4.29 12.91
C TRP A 43 -0.59 5.53 13.26
N LEU A 44 -0.34 6.39 12.28
CA LEU A 44 0.51 7.59 12.43
C LEU A 44 1.83 7.28 13.18
N PRO A 45 2.63 6.30 12.74
CA PRO A 45 3.91 5.98 13.36
C PRO A 45 4.74 7.25 13.56
N ALA A 46 5.07 7.53 14.83
CA ALA A 46 5.96 8.63 15.18
C ALA A 46 7.31 8.38 14.49
N THR A 47 7.86 9.42 13.87
CA THR A 47 9.23 9.40 13.35
C THR A 47 10.18 9.24 14.52
N ALA A 48 10.59 8.00 14.80
CA ALA A 48 11.67 7.70 15.73
C ALA A 48 12.98 8.15 15.07
N ASP A 49 13.54 9.23 15.61
CA ASP A 49 14.93 9.68 15.51
C ASP A 49 15.58 9.71 14.11
N GLY A 50 15.47 10.86 13.43
CA GLY A 50 16.59 11.40 12.65
C GLY A 50 16.55 11.34 11.12
N GLU A 51 15.52 10.79 10.47
CA GLU A 51 15.40 10.84 9.00
C GLU A 51 14.30 11.79 8.53
N THR A 52 14.73 12.96 8.09
CA THR A 52 13.93 14.16 7.80
C THR A 52 13.18 14.15 6.46
N TYR A 53 12.96 13.00 5.80
CA TYR A 53 12.35 12.98 4.46
C TYR A 53 11.41 11.80 4.23
N HIS A 54 10.29 11.76 4.96
CA HIS A 54 9.06 11.19 4.41
C HIS A 54 8.07 12.35 4.32
N GLY A 55 7.59 12.63 3.10
CA GLY A 55 6.93 13.89 2.72
C GLY A 55 5.66 14.22 3.52
N LEU A 56 4.94 15.27 3.09
CA LEU A 56 3.72 15.83 3.70
C LEU A 56 2.63 14.81 4.12
N PHE A 57 2.74 13.55 3.70
CA PHE A 57 1.96 12.40 4.13
C PHE A 57 2.89 11.29 4.63
N GLY A 58 3.50 11.46 5.80
CA GLY A 58 4.16 10.34 6.49
C GLY A 58 3.22 9.13 6.56
N ALA A 59 3.76 7.91 6.65
CA ALA A 59 2.99 6.67 6.62
C ALA A 59 1.76 6.78 7.55
N LEU A 60 0.56 6.89 7.00
CA LEU A 60 -0.67 7.07 7.81
C LEU A 60 -1.01 5.79 8.58
N ALA A 61 -0.63 4.65 8.01
CA ALA A 61 -0.61 3.36 8.64
C ALA A 61 0.66 2.63 8.20
N SER A 62 1.10 1.66 9.00
CA SER A 62 2.16 0.73 8.62
C SER A 62 1.86 -0.64 9.21
N VAL A 63 1.92 -1.68 8.39
CA VAL A 63 1.83 -3.08 8.81
C VAL A 63 3.22 -3.68 8.94
N ARG A 64 3.53 -4.22 10.12
CA ARG A 64 4.78 -4.96 10.35
C ARG A 64 4.46 -6.40 10.74
N PRO A 65 4.92 -7.42 10.00
CA PRO A 65 4.78 -8.80 10.43
C PRO A 65 5.59 -9.03 11.72
N LEU A 66 4.92 -9.54 12.75
CA LEU A 66 5.51 -9.89 14.04
C LEU A 66 5.87 -11.37 14.03
N GLY A 67 7.09 -11.69 14.48
CA GLY A 67 7.50 -13.07 14.72
C GLY A 67 7.37 -13.94 13.47
N VAL A 68 8.13 -13.61 12.42
CA VAL A 68 8.36 -14.52 11.30
C VAL A 68 9.14 -15.73 11.84
N ARG A 69 8.42 -16.67 12.46
CA ARG A 69 8.98 -17.86 13.10
C ARG A 69 9.71 -18.71 12.06
N GLN A 70 10.75 -19.41 12.50
CA GLN A 70 11.29 -20.54 11.74
C GLN A 70 10.13 -21.51 11.45
N GLY A 71 9.73 -21.60 10.17
CA GLY A 71 8.58 -22.37 9.70
C GLY A 71 7.50 -21.57 8.97
N SER A 72 7.51 -20.23 9.04
CA SER A 72 6.63 -19.40 8.20
C SER A 72 6.95 -19.64 6.72
N ALA A 73 5.92 -19.96 5.94
CA ALA A 73 6.11 -20.27 4.53
C ALA A 73 6.45 -18.98 3.74
N PRO A 74 7.59 -18.91 3.03
CA PRO A 74 8.00 -17.69 2.33
C PRO A 74 6.96 -17.14 1.36
N TRP A 75 6.15 -18.02 0.76
CA TRP A 75 5.11 -17.63 -0.18
C TRP A 75 4.00 -16.80 0.46
N SER A 76 3.70 -16.95 1.76
CA SER A 76 2.66 -16.15 2.42
C SER A 76 3.07 -14.68 2.52
N LEU A 77 4.36 -14.42 2.81
CA LEU A 77 4.94 -13.08 2.83
C LEU A 77 4.98 -12.47 1.42
N ARG A 78 5.29 -13.27 0.40
CA ARG A 78 5.28 -12.82 -1.00
C ARG A 78 3.88 -12.41 -1.47
N ILE A 79 2.86 -13.22 -1.14
CA ILE A 79 1.46 -12.88 -1.47
C ILE A 79 1.05 -11.63 -0.70
N ALA A 80 1.36 -11.56 0.61
CA ALA A 80 1.06 -10.38 1.40
C ALA A 80 1.68 -9.12 0.79
N ALA A 81 2.96 -9.15 0.39
CA ALA A 81 3.66 -8.04 -0.25
C ALA A 81 3.02 -7.60 -1.57
N MET A 82 2.38 -8.51 -2.31
CA MET A 82 1.73 -8.20 -3.60
C MET A 82 0.25 -7.84 -3.47
N MET A 83 -0.34 -8.01 -2.29
CA MET A 83 -1.77 -7.83 -2.12
C MET A 83 -2.30 -6.43 -2.47
N PRO A 84 -1.56 -5.31 -2.27
CA PRO A 84 -2.02 -3.99 -2.70
C PRO A 84 -2.30 -3.88 -4.21
N LEU A 85 -1.70 -4.74 -5.05
CA LEU A 85 -1.99 -4.74 -6.49
C LEU A 85 -3.47 -5.05 -6.79
N CYS A 86 -4.20 -5.72 -5.90
CA CYS A 86 -5.64 -5.92 -6.03
C CYS A 86 -6.42 -4.59 -6.07
N MET A 87 -5.86 -3.50 -5.53
CA MET A 87 -6.45 -2.16 -5.66
C MET A 87 -6.46 -1.65 -7.10
N SER A 88 -5.71 -2.26 -8.04
CA SER A 88 -5.76 -1.90 -9.46
C SER A 88 -7.03 -2.39 -10.18
N VAL A 89 -7.82 -3.27 -9.56
CA VAL A 89 -9.03 -3.87 -10.18
C VAL A 89 -10.00 -2.81 -10.76
N PRO A 90 -10.37 -1.72 -10.07
CA PRO A 90 -11.23 -0.69 -10.65
C PRO A 90 -10.63 -0.05 -11.91
N VAL A 91 -9.32 0.13 -11.97
CA VAL A 91 -8.63 0.69 -13.16
C VAL A 91 -8.64 -0.33 -14.31
N VAL A 92 -8.40 -1.60 -14.02
CA VAL A 92 -8.50 -2.67 -15.04
C VAL A 92 -9.92 -2.75 -15.60
N LEU A 93 -10.94 -2.68 -14.74
CA LEU A 93 -12.34 -2.68 -15.15
C LEU A 93 -12.70 -1.43 -15.97
N MET A 94 -12.16 -0.27 -15.63
CA MET A 94 -12.29 0.97 -16.41
C MET A 94 -11.67 0.80 -17.81
N LEU A 95 -10.43 0.31 -17.89
CA LEU A 95 -9.74 0.06 -19.17
C LEU A 95 -10.45 -1.01 -20.01
N ALA A 96 -11.13 -1.97 -19.38
CA ALA A 96 -11.96 -2.97 -20.04
C ALA A 96 -13.33 -2.44 -20.49
N GLY A 97 -13.66 -1.17 -20.20
CA GLY A 97 -14.95 -0.55 -20.55
C GLY A 97 -16.12 -0.96 -19.65
N VAL A 98 -15.84 -1.60 -18.51
CA VAL A 98 -16.86 -2.02 -17.54
C VAL A 98 -17.24 -0.88 -16.60
N LEU A 99 -16.26 -0.05 -16.20
CA LEU A 99 -16.47 1.14 -15.38
C LEU A 99 -16.33 2.43 -16.19
N PRO A 100 -16.98 3.54 -15.78
CA PRO A 100 -16.81 4.83 -16.44
C PRO A 100 -15.35 5.29 -16.45
N ASP A 101 -14.91 5.87 -17.57
CA ASP A 101 -13.58 6.44 -17.73
C ASP A 101 -13.59 7.98 -17.54
N PRO A 102 -13.16 8.48 -16.37
CA PRO A 102 -13.08 9.91 -16.12
C PRO A 102 -12.00 10.60 -16.97
N VAL A 103 -10.99 9.87 -17.45
CA VAL A 103 -9.92 10.41 -18.30
C VAL A 103 -10.46 10.69 -19.69
N ALA A 104 -11.15 9.72 -20.30
CA ALA A 104 -11.75 9.90 -21.62
C ALA A 104 -12.85 10.97 -21.65
N SER A 105 -13.57 11.16 -20.53
CA SER A 105 -14.63 12.17 -20.41
C SER A 105 -14.14 13.57 -20.03
N GLY A 106 -12.83 13.75 -19.80
CA GLY A 106 -12.25 15.04 -19.39
C GLY A 106 -12.63 15.48 -17.97
N ASN A 107 -13.10 14.55 -17.12
CA ASN A 107 -13.47 14.82 -15.74
C ASN A 107 -12.22 14.90 -14.85
N LEU A 108 -11.68 16.11 -14.69
CA LEU A 108 -10.44 16.34 -13.95
C LEU A 108 -10.46 15.81 -12.51
N VAL A 109 -11.58 15.95 -11.81
CA VAL A 109 -11.74 15.47 -10.43
C VAL A 109 -11.69 13.94 -10.39
N GLY A 110 -12.40 13.28 -11.32
CA GLY A 110 -12.36 11.82 -11.46
C GLY A 110 -10.98 11.32 -11.87
N THR A 111 -10.29 12.01 -12.77
CA THR A 111 -8.91 11.69 -13.17
C THR A 111 -7.96 11.79 -11.98
N ALA A 112 -8.07 12.84 -11.16
CA ALA A 112 -7.26 13.00 -9.96
C ALA A 112 -7.47 11.85 -8.96
N ALA A 113 -8.72 11.40 -8.78
CA ALA A 113 -9.02 10.23 -7.95
C ALA A 113 -8.37 8.95 -8.52
N VAL A 114 -8.50 8.68 -9.82
CA VAL A 114 -7.90 7.50 -10.46
C VAL A 114 -6.37 7.51 -10.31
N ILE A 115 -5.72 8.65 -10.52
CA ILE A 115 -4.27 8.81 -10.37
C ILE A 115 -3.85 8.53 -8.92
N GLY A 116 -4.48 9.18 -7.94
CA GLY A 116 -4.15 9.01 -6.53
C GLY A 116 -4.35 7.57 -6.05
N TRP A 117 -5.44 6.94 -6.49
CA TRP A 117 -5.74 5.55 -6.16
C TRP A 117 -4.73 4.58 -6.76
N LEU A 118 -4.45 4.72 -8.07
CA LEU A 118 -3.50 3.84 -8.77
C LEU A 118 -2.08 3.99 -8.22
N ALA A 119 -1.67 5.21 -7.85
CA ALA A 119 -0.39 5.44 -7.20
C ALA A 119 -0.26 4.62 -5.91
N CYS A 120 -1.35 4.51 -5.12
CA CYS A 120 -1.37 3.70 -3.91
C CYS A 120 -1.45 2.19 -4.18
N ALA A 121 -1.83 1.74 -5.37
CA ALA A 121 -1.85 0.31 -5.69
C ALA A 121 -0.45 -0.27 -5.97
N LEU A 122 0.54 0.58 -6.21
CA LEU A 122 1.91 0.17 -6.52
C LEU A 122 2.63 -0.31 -5.25
N PRO A 123 3.24 -1.50 -5.26
CA PRO A 123 4.06 -1.97 -4.14
C PRO A 123 5.27 -1.06 -3.94
N SER A 124 5.65 -0.85 -2.68
CA SER A 124 6.85 -0.07 -2.34
C SER A 124 8.13 -0.85 -2.66
N PRO A 125 9.31 -0.19 -2.68
CA PRO A 125 10.59 -0.89 -2.78
C PRO A 125 10.79 -1.95 -1.68
N GLN A 126 10.24 -1.73 -0.49
CA GLN A 126 10.30 -2.69 0.61
C GLN A 126 9.45 -3.93 0.30
N ASP A 127 8.25 -3.77 -0.26
CA ASP A 127 7.40 -4.90 -0.68
C ASP A 127 8.04 -5.73 -1.78
N PHE A 128 8.66 -5.08 -2.76
CA PHE A 128 9.44 -5.77 -3.80
C PHE A 128 10.63 -6.53 -3.20
N SER A 129 11.26 -5.99 -2.16
CA SER A 129 12.33 -6.70 -1.45
C SER A 129 11.82 -7.97 -0.77
N ILE A 130 10.63 -7.93 -0.15
CA ILE A 130 9.99 -9.11 0.46
C ILE A 130 9.60 -10.12 -0.61
N LEU A 131 9.05 -9.68 -1.74
CA LEU A 131 8.68 -10.56 -2.85
C LEU A 131 9.86 -11.44 -3.31
N TRP A 132 11.05 -10.86 -3.45
CA TRP A 132 12.23 -11.58 -3.94
C TRP A 132 13.07 -12.22 -2.84
N TYR A 133 13.05 -11.67 -1.63
CA TYR A 133 13.98 -12.03 -0.55
C TYR A 133 13.29 -12.44 0.76
N ALA A 134 12.02 -12.84 0.73
CA ALA A 134 11.29 -13.35 1.89
C ALA A 134 12.08 -14.41 2.68
N ASP A 135 12.73 -15.35 2.00
CA ASP A 135 13.54 -16.39 2.63
C ASP A 135 14.71 -15.83 3.45
N ARG A 136 15.33 -14.73 2.98
CA ARG A 136 16.42 -14.06 3.71
C ARG A 136 15.88 -13.30 4.91
N ALA A 137 14.72 -12.65 4.76
CA ALA A 137 14.06 -11.94 5.86
C ALA A 137 13.65 -12.91 6.99
N ILE A 138 13.14 -14.10 6.65
CA ILE A 138 12.82 -15.17 7.61
C ILE A 138 14.08 -15.62 8.37
N ARG A 139 15.18 -15.88 7.65
CA ARG A 139 16.45 -16.33 8.27
C ARG A 139 17.06 -15.27 9.18
N ALA A 140 17.13 -14.02 8.73
CA ALA A 140 17.70 -12.92 9.51
C ALA A 140 16.93 -12.67 10.83
N GLN A 141 15.61 -12.85 10.82
CA GLN A 141 14.82 -12.80 12.06
C GLN A 141 15.03 -14.02 12.96
N GLY A 142 15.21 -15.22 12.37
CA GLY A 142 15.53 -16.43 13.12
C GLY A 142 16.87 -16.35 13.86
N ASP A 143 17.87 -15.69 13.28
CA ASP A 143 19.21 -15.55 13.86
C ASP A 143 19.29 -14.45 14.95
N SER A 144 18.30 -13.56 15.04
CA SER A 144 18.29 -12.41 15.97
C SER A 144 17.47 -12.64 17.24
N LEU A 145 16.78 -13.78 17.37
CA LEU A 145 16.13 -14.19 18.62
C LEU A 145 17.08 -15.09 19.43
N PRO A 146 17.34 -14.79 20.72
CA PRO A 146 18.10 -15.69 21.58
C PRO A 146 17.35 -17.03 21.71
N SER A 147 18.08 -18.13 21.56
CA SER A 147 17.61 -19.51 21.67
C SER A 147 17.00 -19.83 23.03
#